data_AF-A0A3B4X1M0-F1
#
_entry.id   AF-A0A3B4X1M0-F1
#
_cell.length_a   1.000
_cell.length_b   1.000
_cell.length_c   1.000
_cell.angle_alpha   90.00
_cell.angle_beta   90.00
_cell.angle_gamma   90.00
#
_symmetry.space_group_name_H-M   'P 1'
#
loop_
_entity.id
_entity.type
_entity.pdbx_description
1 polymer ?
#
loop_
_entity_poly.entity_id
_entity_poly.type
_entity_poly.pdbx_seq_one_letter_code
_entity_poly.pdbx_strand_id
1 'polypeptide(L)'
;MNVTGKQQPELIERPACLLVPTSTKSGIALLYNEETNNTYDVCLKLTKEVLTIQKLDVVCTSGSESQVNGGAEHNVPVVISKIFKDQVADQSGKLFVGDAVLQVNGINVEHCTHEEVVHLLRTAGDEVTITVRYLREVPSFLKLPLGSPGLSTDHSRVSSPLFDSGLHLNGNGNNTAPSPPSPSANEPKYEKRWLDAVSLPLLMARVSRYKAGTDKLRSNCFEVFALDGVSTNILQFCTAAESTDWLQAISTNINDLTQENIKIINKYCASDDQIVHMGWACESSEGSTAGRTAAFKFLALRGPYFYIFRSPPISAADWGQAETTYNLYEVLFKVHKLWMAEDCWLQARLYLGLEHSPEQQDNESLCFSILVGHGQSHTFGVELATDLAIWEKSFQRAVFLEVQRIRSKSYMCSSQGNVLCFTIDFGLGFTCSEGTSKTILWRYKFSQLKGSSDDGKTRVKLLFKNAESKQIEMKELEFANLTAVLHCIHSFIAAKVASMDPLFMCSQSFPGNYMNS
;
A
#
# COMPACT_ATOMS: atom_id res chain seq x y z
N MET A 1 70.90 1.53 26.58
CA MET A 1 70.60 1.08 25.20
C MET A 1 69.12 0.72 25.12
N ASN A 2 68.38 1.55 24.35
CA ASN A 2 67.07 1.39 23.67
C ASN A 2 65.97 0.58 24.40
N VAL A 3 64.87 1.16 24.90
CA VAL A 3 63.79 1.93 24.23
C VAL A 3 63.25 1.25 22.98
N THR A 4 62.16 0.50 23.14
CA THR A 4 61.17 0.22 22.09
C THR A 4 59.78 0.37 22.69
N GLY A 5 59.01 1.29 22.09
CA GLY A 5 57.78 1.85 22.63
C GLY A 5 56.58 0.90 22.57
N LYS A 6 55.74 0.98 23.60
CA LYS A 6 54.34 0.56 23.52
C LYS A 6 53.57 1.70 22.83
N GLN A 7 53.10 1.47 21.61
CA GLN A 7 52.08 2.30 20.98
C GLN A 7 50.79 2.19 21.81
N GLN A 8 50.34 3.32 22.35
CA GLN A 8 48.93 3.54 22.70
C GLN A 8 48.10 3.42 21.41
N PRO A 9 46.95 2.73 21.42
CA PRO A 9 46.00 2.89 20.33
C PRO A 9 45.43 4.32 20.42
N GLU A 10 45.72 5.11 19.39
CA GLU A 10 45.10 6.43 19.18
C GLU A 10 43.58 6.30 19.22
N LEU A 11 42.95 7.10 20.07
CA LEU A 11 41.53 7.42 20.01
C LEU A 11 41.28 8.16 18.69
N ILE A 12 40.93 7.40 17.65
CA ILE A 12 40.28 7.98 16.47
C ILE A 12 38.85 8.29 16.90
N GLU A 13 38.63 9.53 17.33
CA GLU A 13 37.30 10.14 17.35
C GLU A 13 36.70 9.97 15.96
N ARG A 14 35.73 9.06 15.84
CA ARG A 14 34.93 8.96 14.62
C ARG A 14 34.06 10.23 14.56
N PRO A 15 34.11 10.99 13.45
CA PRO A 15 33.29 12.18 13.32
C PRO A 15 31.81 11.79 13.44
N ALA A 16 31.13 12.51 14.33
CA ALA A 16 29.69 12.53 14.42
C ALA A 16 29.08 12.94 13.08
N CYS A 17 27.86 12.44 12.83
CA CYS A 17 27.03 12.74 11.65
C CYS A 17 27.52 12.12 10.33
N LEU A 18 27.31 10.81 10.18
CA LEU A 18 26.91 10.31 8.87
C LEU A 18 25.50 10.82 8.60
N LEU A 19 25.38 11.79 7.69
CA LEU A 19 24.12 12.09 7.01
C LEU A 19 23.53 10.78 6.51
N VAL A 20 22.46 10.31 7.15
CA VAL A 20 21.67 9.18 6.66
C VAL A 20 21.12 9.64 5.32
N PRO A 21 21.45 8.99 4.20
CA PRO A 21 20.83 9.35 2.93
C PRO A 21 19.34 9.04 3.08
N THR A 22 18.50 10.06 3.04
CA THR A 22 17.07 9.87 2.76
C THR A 22 17.01 9.18 1.42
N SER A 23 16.76 7.87 1.39
CA SER A 23 16.75 7.08 0.17
C SER A 23 15.52 7.48 -0.65
N THR A 24 15.65 8.54 -1.44
CA THR A 24 14.66 8.90 -2.43
C THR A 24 14.73 7.87 -3.55
N LYS A 25 13.62 7.17 -3.80
CA LYS A 25 13.52 6.19 -4.88
C LYS A 25 12.78 6.83 -6.05
N SER A 26 13.33 6.71 -7.24
CA SER A 26 12.69 7.22 -8.47
C SER A 26 12.68 6.13 -9.54
N GLY A 27 11.65 6.11 -10.38
CA GLY A 27 11.54 5.16 -11.48
C GLY A 27 10.34 5.46 -12.37
N ILE A 28 10.11 4.60 -13.35
CA ILE A 28 9.02 4.72 -14.31
C ILE A 28 8.01 3.62 -14.02
N ALA A 29 6.73 3.94 -14.15
CA ALA A 29 5.65 2.96 -14.10
C ALA A 29 4.59 3.33 -15.14
N LEU A 30 3.66 2.40 -15.40
CA LEU A 30 2.48 2.65 -16.20
C LEU A 30 1.31 3.00 -15.28
N LEU A 31 0.67 4.14 -15.53
CA LEU A 31 -0.56 4.54 -14.86
C LEU A 31 -1.75 4.12 -15.70
N TYR A 32 -2.54 3.16 -15.22
CA TYR A 32 -3.77 2.73 -15.89
C TYR A 32 -4.96 3.58 -15.44
N ASN A 33 -5.66 4.15 -16.42
CA ASN A 33 -6.91 4.88 -16.24
C ASN A 33 -8.09 3.98 -16.65
N GLU A 34 -8.91 3.59 -15.68
CA GLU A 34 -10.10 2.76 -15.90
C GLU A 34 -11.17 3.45 -16.75
N GLU A 35 -11.32 4.78 -16.66
CA GLU A 35 -12.35 5.54 -17.40
C GLU A 35 -12.06 5.58 -18.90
N THR A 36 -10.79 5.79 -19.25
CA THR A 36 -10.36 5.90 -20.64
C THR A 36 -9.84 4.59 -21.23
N ASN A 37 -9.68 3.55 -20.39
CA ASN A 37 -9.03 2.28 -20.70
C ASN A 37 -7.64 2.44 -21.34
N ASN A 38 -6.88 3.45 -20.88
CA ASN A 38 -5.56 3.81 -21.41
C ASN A 38 -4.50 3.71 -20.31
N THR A 39 -3.26 3.40 -20.71
CA THR A 39 -2.07 3.45 -19.87
C THR A 39 -1.18 4.62 -20.27
N TYR A 40 -0.57 5.29 -19.30
CA TYR A 40 0.33 6.43 -19.52
C TYR A 40 1.66 6.18 -18.79
N ASP A 41 2.78 6.53 -19.41
CA ASP A 41 4.08 6.52 -18.73
C ASP A 41 4.09 7.61 -17.65
N VAL A 42 4.43 7.21 -16.42
CA VAL A 42 4.57 8.12 -15.29
C VAL A 42 5.92 7.94 -14.62
N CYS A 43 6.49 9.04 -14.13
CA CYS A 43 7.65 9.00 -13.24
C CYS A 43 7.17 8.98 -11.79
N LEU A 44 7.57 7.96 -11.05
CA LEU A 44 7.34 7.85 -9.62
C LEU A 44 8.53 8.42 -8.87
N LYS A 45 8.26 9.25 -7.86
CA LYS A 45 9.24 9.75 -6.91
C LYS A 45 8.75 9.47 -5.50
N LEU A 46 9.43 8.58 -4.80
CA LEU A 46 9.16 8.22 -3.42
C LEU A 46 10.18 8.89 -2.50
N THR A 47 9.67 9.75 -1.64
CA THR A 47 10.39 10.30 -0.49
C THR A 47 9.93 9.59 0.78
N LYS A 48 10.53 9.93 1.94
CA LYS A 48 10.11 9.37 3.23
C LYS A 48 8.62 9.59 3.49
N GLU A 49 8.10 10.79 3.18
CA GLU A 49 6.76 11.23 3.58
C GLU A 49 5.73 11.20 2.45
N VAL A 50 6.19 11.29 1.19
CA VAL A 50 5.32 11.52 0.03
C VAL A 50 5.70 10.62 -1.14
N LEU A 51 4.69 10.03 -1.79
CA LEU A 51 4.79 9.45 -3.12
C LEU A 51 4.24 10.43 -4.16
N THR A 52 5.09 10.88 -5.07
CA THR A 52 4.72 11.79 -6.16
C THR A 52 4.69 11.04 -7.49
N ILE A 53 3.60 11.20 -8.22
CA ILE A 53 3.40 10.75 -9.59
C ILE A 53 3.55 11.95 -10.49
N GLN A 54 4.50 11.88 -11.40
CA GLN A 54 4.69 12.88 -12.43
C GLN A 54 4.21 12.35 -13.77
N LYS A 55 3.41 13.14 -14.48
CA LYS A 55 3.02 12.87 -15.87
C LYS A 55 3.93 13.65 -16.81
N LEU A 56 4.27 13.07 -17.94
CA LEU A 56 5.02 13.76 -18.98
C LEU A 56 4.07 14.66 -19.75
N ASP A 57 4.36 15.96 -19.76
CA ASP A 57 3.57 16.97 -20.44
C ASP A 57 4.46 17.85 -21.33
N VAL A 58 3.85 18.56 -22.27
CA VAL A 58 4.51 19.51 -23.15
C VAL A 58 4.15 20.92 -22.71
N VAL A 59 5.15 21.68 -22.26
CA VAL A 59 4.93 23.05 -21.77
C VAL A 59 5.50 24.04 -22.77
N CYS A 60 4.69 25.03 -23.15
CA CYS A 60 5.15 26.19 -23.91
C CYS A 60 6.01 27.10 -23.02
N THR A 61 7.28 27.30 -23.38
CA THR A 61 8.25 28.10 -22.60
C THR A 61 8.37 29.55 -23.08
N SER A 62 7.70 29.92 -24.17
CA SER A 62 7.69 31.28 -24.73
C SER A 62 6.34 31.57 -25.41
N GLY A 63 5.52 32.43 -24.80
CA GLY A 63 4.15 32.68 -25.26
C GLY A 63 4.04 33.61 -26.47
N SER A 64 3.08 33.30 -27.35
CA SER A 64 1.98 34.21 -27.67
C SER A 64 0.85 33.38 -28.28
N GLU A 65 -0.37 33.56 -27.76
CA GLU A 65 -1.59 32.95 -28.28
C GLU A 65 -1.74 33.26 -29.77
N SER A 66 -2.03 32.25 -30.58
CA SER A 66 -2.56 32.45 -31.92
C SER A 66 -3.53 31.34 -32.29
N GLN A 67 -4.69 31.81 -32.70
CA GLN A 67 -5.95 31.14 -32.93
C GLN A 67 -5.89 30.18 -34.13
N VAL A 68 -6.07 28.88 -33.89
CA VAL A 68 -6.25 27.83 -34.91
C VAL A 68 -7.29 26.82 -34.40
N ASN A 69 -7.99 26.14 -35.30
CA ASN A 69 -9.22 25.39 -35.00
C ASN A 69 -8.98 23.96 -34.48
N GLY A 70 -9.54 23.65 -33.30
CA GLY A 70 -9.48 22.36 -32.59
C GLY A 70 -8.33 22.28 -31.59
N GLY A 71 -8.47 21.58 -30.46
CA GLY A 71 -7.52 21.58 -29.34
C GLY A 71 -8.17 22.09 -28.03
N ALA A 72 -7.44 22.06 -26.90
CA ALA A 72 -7.93 22.52 -25.59
C ALA A 72 -8.52 23.96 -25.63
N GLU A 73 -8.04 24.80 -26.53
CA GLU A 73 -8.51 26.16 -26.84
C GLU A 73 -9.97 26.22 -27.35
N HIS A 74 -10.52 25.12 -27.86
CA HIS A 74 -11.93 25.02 -28.29
C HIS A 74 -12.75 24.01 -27.47
N ASN A 75 -12.19 23.41 -26.41
CA ASN A 75 -12.78 22.28 -25.67
C ASN A 75 -13.15 21.08 -26.58
N VAL A 76 -12.38 20.84 -27.65
CA VAL A 76 -12.61 19.73 -28.59
C VAL A 76 -11.31 18.95 -28.78
N PRO A 77 -11.31 17.60 -28.70
CA PRO A 77 -10.11 16.80 -28.88
C PRO A 77 -9.53 16.97 -30.30
N VAL A 78 -8.21 16.84 -30.44
CA VAL A 78 -7.56 16.83 -31.77
C VAL A 78 -7.94 15.55 -32.51
N VAL A 79 -8.54 15.67 -33.69
CA VAL A 79 -9.07 14.55 -34.48
C VAL A 79 -8.34 14.41 -35.82
N ILE A 80 -8.12 13.18 -36.27
CA ILE A 80 -7.61 12.86 -37.61
C ILE A 80 -8.66 13.25 -38.64
N SER A 81 -8.46 14.38 -39.32
CA SER A 81 -9.40 14.90 -40.31
C SER A 81 -9.20 14.29 -41.71
N LYS A 82 -7.98 13.84 -42.02
CA LYS A 82 -7.63 13.29 -43.33
C LYS A 82 -6.41 12.39 -43.24
N ILE A 83 -6.43 11.29 -43.99
CA ILE A 83 -5.28 10.42 -44.23
C ILE A 83 -4.93 10.51 -45.71
N PHE A 84 -3.67 10.79 -46.01
CA PHE A 84 -3.18 10.91 -47.39
C PHE A 84 -2.77 9.53 -47.91
N LYS A 85 -3.22 9.19 -49.12
CA LYS A 85 -2.91 7.91 -49.76
C LYS A 85 -1.41 7.70 -49.91
N ASP A 86 -1.00 6.44 -49.78
CA ASP A 86 0.37 5.97 -49.96
C ASP A 86 1.39 6.55 -48.96
N GLN A 87 0.93 7.22 -47.90
CA GLN A 87 1.77 7.69 -46.79
C GLN A 87 1.82 6.69 -45.64
N VAL A 88 2.78 6.86 -44.71
CA VAL A 88 3.01 5.95 -43.56
C VAL A 88 1.72 5.64 -42.78
N ALA A 89 0.87 6.66 -42.54
CA ALA A 89 -0.40 6.49 -41.85
C ALA A 89 -1.42 5.63 -42.64
N ASP A 90 -1.50 5.80 -43.97
CA ASP A 90 -2.38 5.03 -44.85
C ASP A 90 -1.90 3.58 -45.00
N GLN A 91 -0.59 3.40 -45.22
CA GLN A 91 0.06 2.10 -45.31
C GLN A 91 -0.04 1.30 -44.01
N SER A 92 -0.10 1.98 -42.86
CA SER A 92 -0.26 1.32 -41.56
C SER A 92 -1.63 0.64 -41.42
N GLY A 93 -2.68 1.16 -42.07
CA GLY A 93 -4.07 0.70 -41.94
C GLY A 93 -4.66 0.75 -40.53
N LYS A 94 -3.96 1.37 -39.56
CA LYS A 94 -4.32 1.37 -38.13
C LYS A 94 -5.03 2.65 -37.68
N LEU A 95 -5.00 3.70 -38.49
CA LEU A 95 -5.61 4.99 -38.21
C LEU A 95 -6.78 5.24 -39.15
N PHE A 96 -7.83 5.88 -38.65
CA PHE A 96 -9.02 6.23 -39.41
C PHE A 96 -9.34 7.72 -39.29
N VAL A 97 -9.96 8.27 -40.34
CA VAL A 97 -10.53 9.61 -40.27
C VAL A 97 -11.65 9.62 -39.23
N GLY A 98 -11.60 10.57 -38.30
CA GLY A 98 -12.50 10.65 -37.15
C GLY A 98 -11.90 10.14 -35.83
N ASP A 99 -10.71 9.56 -35.86
CA ASP A 99 -9.99 9.15 -34.65
C ASP A 99 -9.51 10.37 -33.84
N ALA A 100 -9.84 10.43 -32.56
CA ALA A 100 -9.30 11.42 -31.62
C ALA A 100 -7.91 10.98 -31.15
N VAL A 101 -6.92 11.86 -31.25
CA VAL A 101 -5.56 11.62 -30.79
C VAL A 101 -5.50 11.82 -29.28
N LEU A 102 -5.10 10.78 -28.55
CA LEU A 102 -5.00 10.79 -27.09
C LEU A 102 -3.54 10.88 -26.64
N GLN A 103 -2.63 10.21 -27.36
CA GLN A 103 -1.20 10.27 -27.07
C GLN A 103 -0.34 10.26 -28.33
N VAL A 104 0.83 10.90 -28.25
CA VAL A 104 1.90 10.82 -29.24
C VAL A 104 3.20 10.44 -28.52
N ASN A 105 3.78 9.28 -28.86
CA ASN A 105 4.97 8.71 -28.23
C ASN A 105 4.87 8.66 -26.68
N GLY A 106 3.72 8.22 -26.15
CA GLY A 106 3.45 8.09 -24.71
C GLY A 106 3.05 9.38 -24.00
N ILE A 107 3.11 10.54 -24.68
CA ILE A 107 2.74 11.84 -24.12
C ILE A 107 1.23 12.05 -24.29
N ASN A 108 0.50 12.34 -23.20
CA ASN A 108 -0.92 12.66 -23.26
C ASN A 108 -1.12 14.01 -23.96
N VAL A 109 -2.01 14.05 -24.97
CA VAL A 109 -2.33 15.26 -25.73
C VAL A 109 -3.80 15.68 -25.66
N GLU A 110 -4.60 15.07 -24.78
CA GLU A 110 -6.04 15.35 -24.61
C GLU A 110 -6.30 16.81 -24.17
N HIS A 111 -5.32 17.46 -23.55
CA HIS A 111 -5.36 18.86 -23.13
C HIS A 111 -4.36 19.75 -23.87
N CYS A 112 -3.74 19.24 -24.94
CA CYS A 112 -2.85 20.04 -25.78
C CYS A 112 -3.66 20.79 -26.86
N THR A 113 -3.10 21.89 -27.31
CA THR A 113 -3.56 22.64 -28.48
C THR A 113 -3.28 21.88 -29.77
N HIS A 114 -3.98 22.21 -30.87
CA HIS A 114 -3.70 21.55 -32.16
C HIS A 114 -2.24 21.74 -32.59
N GLU A 115 -1.68 22.93 -32.38
CA GLU A 115 -0.29 23.27 -32.70
C GLU A 115 0.70 22.37 -31.94
N GLU A 116 0.45 22.13 -30.65
CA GLU A 116 1.30 21.27 -29.81
C GLU A 116 1.29 19.81 -30.30
N VAL A 117 0.12 19.29 -30.68
CA VAL A 117 0.02 17.92 -31.24
C VAL A 117 0.72 17.82 -32.58
N VAL A 118 0.55 18.82 -33.45
CA VAL A 118 1.25 18.86 -34.75
C VAL A 118 2.77 18.96 -34.55
N HIS A 119 3.21 19.75 -33.57
CA HIS A 119 4.64 19.86 -33.24
C HIS A 119 5.21 18.52 -32.77
N LEU A 120 4.51 17.82 -31.86
CA LEU A 120 4.89 16.49 -31.39
C LEU A 120 5.01 15.47 -32.53
N LEU A 121 4.08 15.49 -33.49
CA LEU A 121 4.09 14.59 -34.64
C LEU A 121 5.25 14.90 -35.60
N ARG A 122 5.58 16.18 -35.82
CA ARG A 122 6.71 16.57 -36.69
C ARG A 122 8.07 16.27 -36.07
N THR A 123 8.18 16.38 -34.76
CA THR A 123 9.44 16.17 -34.01
C THR A 123 9.57 14.72 -33.51
N ALA A 124 8.65 13.81 -33.89
CA ALA A 124 8.65 12.41 -33.46
C ALA A 124 9.84 11.58 -34.01
N GLY A 125 10.52 12.04 -35.05
CA GLY A 125 11.62 11.32 -35.71
C GLY A 125 11.12 10.33 -36.76
N ASP A 126 11.90 9.27 -37.02
CA ASP A 126 11.60 8.27 -38.07
C ASP A 126 10.46 7.31 -37.70
N GLU A 127 10.13 7.17 -36.41
CA GLU A 127 9.06 6.32 -35.89
C GLU A 127 8.14 7.09 -34.93
N VAL A 128 6.83 6.91 -35.07
CA VAL A 128 5.82 7.55 -34.21
C VAL A 128 4.77 6.53 -33.77
N THR A 129 4.55 6.45 -32.46
CA THR A 129 3.47 5.68 -31.84
C THR A 129 2.35 6.63 -31.45
N ILE A 130 1.14 6.40 -31.95
CA ILE A 130 -0.02 7.25 -31.69
C ILE A 130 -1.12 6.40 -31.05
N THR A 131 -1.61 6.84 -29.88
CA THR A 131 -2.78 6.24 -29.22
C THR A 131 -4.00 7.06 -29.60
N VAL A 132 -5.02 6.41 -30.17
CA VAL A 132 -6.24 7.06 -30.66
C VAL A 132 -7.52 6.46 -30.08
N ARG A 133 -8.60 7.25 -30.04
CA ARG A 133 -9.97 6.81 -29.71
C ARG A 133 -10.88 7.02 -30.92
N TYR A 134 -11.52 5.95 -31.38
CA TYR A 134 -12.52 6.05 -32.45
C TYR A 134 -13.79 6.75 -31.94
N LEU A 135 -14.11 7.92 -32.49
CA LEU A 135 -15.36 8.62 -32.21
C LEU A 135 -16.44 8.11 -33.16
N ARG A 136 -17.36 7.26 -32.67
CA ARG A 136 -18.48 6.68 -33.45
C ARG A 136 -19.43 7.73 -34.05
N GLU A 137 -19.48 8.92 -33.48
CA GLU A 137 -20.22 10.05 -34.01
C GLU A 137 -19.24 11.16 -34.38
N VAL A 138 -18.96 11.29 -35.67
CA VAL A 138 -18.22 12.43 -36.22
C VAL A 138 -19.01 13.70 -35.89
N PRO A 139 -18.44 14.66 -35.12
CA PRO A 139 -19.10 15.92 -34.85
C PRO A 139 -19.58 16.58 -36.15
N SER A 140 -20.79 17.10 -36.16
CA SER A 140 -21.49 17.61 -37.34
C SER A 140 -20.71 18.68 -38.13
N PHE A 141 -19.71 19.33 -37.53
CA PHE A 141 -18.85 20.31 -38.19
C PHE A 141 -17.78 19.70 -39.13
N LEU A 142 -17.52 18.39 -39.08
CA LEU A 142 -16.64 17.70 -40.03
C LEU A 142 -17.37 17.21 -41.30
N LYS A 143 -18.70 17.42 -41.39
CA LYS A 143 -19.49 17.19 -42.60
C LYS A 143 -19.46 18.44 -43.50
N LEU A 144 -18.46 18.54 -44.37
CA LEU A 144 -18.50 19.50 -45.48
C LEU A 144 -19.69 19.15 -46.42
N PRO A 145 -20.55 20.10 -46.83
CA PRO A 145 -21.64 19.79 -47.75
C PRO A 145 -21.12 19.54 -49.18
N LEU A 146 -21.36 18.34 -49.71
CA LEU A 146 -21.28 18.03 -51.13
C LEU A 146 -22.64 18.38 -51.79
N GLY A 147 -22.65 19.26 -52.79
CA GLY A 147 -23.70 19.31 -53.82
C GLY A 147 -24.47 20.64 -53.97
N SER A 148 -24.20 21.35 -55.07
CA SER A 148 -24.91 22.53 -55.59
C SER A 148 -26.32 22.23 -56.14
N PRO A 149 -27.10 23.25 -56.54
CA PRO A 149 -27.25 23.49 -57.99
C PRO A 149 -27.42 24.97 -58.46
N GLY A 150 -26.77 25.34 -59.57
CA GLY A 150 -27.41 26.01 -60.72
C GLY A 150 -27.36 27.56 -60.91
N LEU A 151 -26.80 27.97 -62.07
CA LEU A 151 -26.83 29.28 -62.81
C LEU A 151 -25.93 30.42 -62.27
N SER A 152 -25.09 31.13 -63.04
CA SER A 152 -24.97 31.42 -64.49
C SER A 152 -23.54 31.86 -64.89
N THR A 153 -23.20 31.64 -66.17
CA THR A 153 -22.17 32.23 -67.08
C THR A 153 -21.57 33.59 -66.64
N ASP A 154 -20.29 33.97 -66.83
CA ASP A 154 -19.41 33.80 -68.00
C ASP A 154 -17.93 34.23 -67.69
N HIS A 155 -17.00 33.79 -68.54
CA HIS A 155 -15.64 34.30 -68.83
C HIS A 155 -14.40 34.10 -67.89
N SER A 156 -13.67 33.03 -68.20
CA SER A 156 -12.26 33.02 -68.69
C SER A 156 -11.02 33.03 -67.75
N ARG A 157 -10.07 32.13 -68.14
CA ARG A 157 -8.62 31.96 -67.80
C ARG A 157 -8.33 31.06 -66.58
N VAL A 158 -7.94 29.77 -66.70
CA VAL A 158 -6.73 29.15 -67.31
C VAL A 158 -5.47 29.73 -66.62
N SER A 159 -4.61 29.03 -65.86
CA SER A 159 -4.12 27.64 -65.93
C SER A 159 -3.48 27.17 -64.59
N SER A 160 -3.43 25.85 -64.34
CA SER A 160 -2.29 25.16 -63.68
C SER A 160 -1.10 25.07 -64.66
N PRO A 161 0.20 24.90 -64.28
CA PRO A 161 0.78 23.67 -63.69
C PRO A 161 1.93 23.94 -62.66
N LEU A 162 2.28 23.08 -61.70
CA LEU A 162 3.12 21.86 -61.75
C LEU A 162 4.50 21.99 -62.43
N PHE A 163 5.54 21.93 -61.57
CA PHE A 163 6.92 21.44 -61.71
C PHE A 163 7.63 21.48 -63.07
N ASP A 164 8.81 22.11 -63.09
CA ASP A 164 9.93 21.61 -63.88
C ASP A 164 11.28 21.82 -63.16
N SER A 165 12.14 20.81 -63.25
CA SER A 165 13.52 20.80 -62.73
C SER A 165 14.46 21.04 -63.90
N GLY A 166 15.54 21.82 -63.73
CA GLY A 166 16.55 21.91 -64.78
C GLY A 166 17.66 22.92 -64.54
N LEU A 167 18.84 22.39 -64.23
CA LEU A 167 20.16 23.04 -64.23
C LEU A 167 20.45 23.83 -65.53
N HIS A 168 21.12 24.98 -65.43
CA HIS A 168 22.21 25.35 -66.34
C HIS A 168 23.15 26.42 -65.75
N LEU A 169 24.43 26.27 -66.10
CA LEU A 169 25.63 26.90 -65.56
C LEU A 169 25.94 28.30 -66.11
N ASN A 170 26.65 29.07 -65.28
CA ASN A 170 27.76 30.00 -65.57
C ASN A 170 27.47 31.47 -65.93
N GLY A 171 28.16 32.40 -65.24
CA GLY A 171 28.39 33.78 -65.70
C GLY A 171 28.46 34.85 -64.62
N ASN A 172 29.68 35.15 -64.16
CA ASN A 172 30.12 36.24 -63.25
C ASN A 172 29.32 37.56 -63.23
N GLY A 173 29.27 38.17 -62.03
CA GLY A 173 29.13 39.62 -61.88
C GLY A 173 28.87 40.06 -60.44
N ASN A 174 29.92 40.53 -59.75
CA ASN A 174 29.83 41.22 -58.45
C ASN A 174 28.72 42.27 -58.45
N ASN A 175 27.86 42.29 -57.42
CA ASN A 175 27.52 43.48 -56.64
C ASN A 175 26.62 43.13 -55.45
N THR A 176 27.07 43.58 -54.30
CA THR A 176 26.50 43.49 -52.96
C THR A 176 25.16 44.23 -52.87
N ALA A 177 24.11 43.57 -52.39
CA ALA A 177 22.93 44.21 -51.82
C ALA A 177 22.47 43.37 -50.61
N PRO A 178 22.23 43.98 -49.43
CA PRO A 178 21.86 43.23 -48.22
C PRO A 178 20.39 42.80 -48.30
N SER A 179 20.16 41.50 -48.20
CA SER A 179 18.83 40.92 -47.97
C SER A 179 18.29 41.37 -46.60
N PRO A 180 16.97 41.61 -46.45
CA PRO A 180 16.38 41.96 -45.17
C PRO A 180 16.51 40.79 -44.16
N PRO A 181 16.59 41.05 -42.85
CA PRO A 181 16.66 39.99 -41.85
C PRO A 181 15.34 39.23 -41.81
N SER A 182 15.43 37.90 -41.86
CA SER A 182 14.30 36.99 -41.63
C SER A 182 13.68 37.23 -40.25
N PRO A 183 12.35 37.35 -40.10
CA PRO A 183 11.72 37.34 -38.80
C PRO A 183 11.52 35.86 -38.39
N SER A 184 12.52 35.26 -37.77
CA SER A 184 12.38 33.94 -37.13
C SER A 184 12.84 34.02 -35.68
N ALA A 185 12.17 34.87 -34.93
CA ALA A 185 12.27 34.93 -33.48
C ALA A 185 10.87 35.23 -32.95
N ASN A 186 10.00 34.20 -32.98
CA ASN A 186 8.78 34.04 -32.17
C ASN A 186 8.04 32.74 -32.60
N GLU A 187 8.76 31.63 -32.80
CA GLU A 187 8.09 30.32 -32.77
C GLU A 187 7.99 29.89 -31.31
N PRO A 188 6.80 29.48 -30.82
CA PRO A 188 6.64 28.97 -29.48
C PRO A 188 7.56 27.76 -29.27
N LYS A 189 8.42 27.84 -28.26
CA LYS A 189 9.31 26.73 -27.87
C LYS A 189 8.59 25.84 -26.88
N TYR A 190 8.33 24.61 -27.30
CA TYR A 190 7.72 23.58 -26.48
C TYR A 190 8.78 22.65 -25.89
N GLU A 191 8.72 22.40 -24.59
CA GLU A 191 9.64 21.49 -23.89
C GLU A 191 8.87 20.37 -23.21
N LYS A 192 9.38 19.13 -23.29
CA LYS A 192 8.83 17.98 -22.58
C LYS A 192 9.27 18.04 -21.12
N ARG A 193 8.33 18.11 -20.18
CA ARG A 193 8.62 18.20 -18.75
C ARG A 193 7.75 17.24 -17.95
N TRP A 194 8.36 16.59 -16.96
CA TRP A 194 7.62 15.86 -15.93
C TRP A 194 6.97 16.85 -14.98
N LEU A 195 5.64 16.86 -14.94
CA LEU A 195 4.84 17.70 -14.05
C LEU A 195 4.22 16.85 -12.95
N ASP A 196 4.26 17.34 -11.72
CA ASP A 196 3.63 16.69 -10.56
C ASP A 196 2.11 16.63 -10.79
N ALA A 197 1.61 15.42 -11.03
CA ALA A 197 0.19 15.19 -11.28
C ALA A 197 -0.54 14.82 -9.98
N VAL A 198 0.09 14.02 -9.13
CA VAL A 198 -0.47 13.59 -7.83
C VAL A 198 0.67 13.50 -6.81
N SER A 199 0.46 14.03 -5.61
CA SER A 199 1.36 13.87 -4.47
C SER A 199 0.58 13.32 -3.29
N LEU A 200 0.94 12.12 -2.84
CA LEU A 200 0.23 11.39 -1.78
C LEU A 200 1.05 11.36 -0.49
N PRO A 201 0.54 11.91 0.62
CA PRO A 201 1.10 11.70 1.94
C PRO A 201 1.01 10.22 2.35
N LEU A 202 2.09 9.67 2.91
CA LEU A 202 2.19 8.25 3.25
C LEU A 202 1.83 7.92 4.70
N LEU A 203 1.66 8.92 5.58
CA LEU A 203 1.26 8.68 6.96
C LEU A 203 -0.10 7.96 6.99
N MET A 204 -0.11 6.73 7.52
CA MET A 204 -1.31 5.88 7.62
C MET A 204 -1.99 5.62 6.26
N ALA A 205 -1.26 5.77 5.16
CA ALA A 205 -1.72 5.40 3.83
C ALA A 205 -1.89 3.87 3.70
N ARG A 206 -2.61 3.43 2.68
CA ARG A 206 -2.89 2.03 2.39
C ARG A 206 -2.38 1.66 1.01
N VAL A 207 -1.79 0.48 0.89
CA VAL A 207 -1.49 -0.13 -0.42
C VAL A 207 -2.46 -1.28 -0.66
N SER A 208 -2.85 -1.50 -1.92
CA SER A 208 -3.77 -2.57 -2.28
C SER A 208 -3.43 -3.19 -3.63
N ARG A 209 -3.28 -4.52 -3.64
CA ARG A 209 -3.25 -5.32 -4.89
C ARG A 209 -4.63 -5.84 -5.29
N TYR A 210 -5.65 -5.68 -4.46
CA TYR A 210 -6.99 -6.20 -4.74
C TYR A 210 -7.69 -5.39 -5.83
N LYS A 211 -8.28 -6.09 -6.80
CA LYS A 211 -9.14 -5.46 -7.80
C LYS A 211 -10.44 -4.99 -7.15
N ALA A 212 -10.79 -3.72 -7.37
CA ALA A 212 -11.98 -3.08 -6.80
C ALA A 212 -13.23 -3.95 -6.94
N GLY A 213 -13.95 -4.14 -5.83
CA GLY A 213 -15.18 -4.95 -5.78
C GLY A 213 -14.96 -6.47 -5.74
N THR A 214 -13.72 -6.96 -5.77
CA THR A 214 -13.40 -8.40 -5.81
C THR A 214 -12.35 -8.80 -4.78
N ASP A 215 -12.18 -10.10 -4.58
CA ASP A 215 -11.12 -10.72 -3.77
C ASP A 215 -9.89 -11.13 -4.61
N LYS A 216 -9.86 -10.75 -5.90
CA LYS A 216 -8.78 -11.11 -6.83
C LYS A 216 -7.63 -10.12 -6.73
N LEU A 217 -6.41 -10.65 -6.65
CA LEU A 217 -5.17 -9.88 -6.68
C LEU A 217 -4.78 -9.51 -8.11
N ARG A 218 -4.27 -8.29 -8.29
CA ARG A 218 -3.64 -7.83 -9.54
C ARG A 218 -2.20 -8.36 -9.60
N SER A 219 -1.79 -8.81 -10.79
CA SER A 219 -0.40 -9.17 -11.06
C SER A 219 0.38 -7.92 -11.46
N ASN A 220 1.52 -7.68 -10.82
CA ASN A 220 2.45 -6.56 -11.09
C ASN A 220 1.79 -5.17 -11.04
N CYS A 221 0.65 -5.04 -10.37
CA CYS A 221 -0.05 -3.77 -10.23
C CYS A 221 -0.56 -3.58 -8.81
N PHE A 222 -0.56 -2.34 -8.34
CA PHE A 222 -1.18 -1.97 -7.07
C PHE A 222 -1.64 -0.51 -7.08
N GLU A 223 -2.45 -0.17 -6.10
CA GLU A 223 -2.92 1.19 -5.84
C GLU A 223 -2.45 1.63 -4.45
N VAL A 224 -2.12 2.91 -4.31
CA VAL A 224 -1.84 3.53 -3.01
C VAL A 224 -2.94 4.55 -2.74
N PHE A 225 -3.45 4.53 -1.52
CA PHE A 225 -4.49 5.43 -1.02
C PHE A 225 -3.94 6.22 0.15
N ALA A 226 -3.95 7.55 0.04
CA ALA A 226 -3.66 8.43 1.16
C ALA A 226 -4.80 8.42 2.18
N LEU A 227 -4.54 8.97 3.36
CA LEU A 227 -5.49 9.04 4.48
C LEU A 227 -6.78 9.81 4.14
N ASP A 228 -6.67 10.83 3.28
CA ASP A 228 -7.77 11.66 2.79
C ASP A 228 -8.61 10.99 1.69
N GLY A 229 -8.23 9.78 1.26
CA GLY A 229 -8.90 9.01 0.22
C GLY A 229 -8.37 9.25 -1.19
N VAL A 230 -7.42 10.17 -1.39
CA VAL A 230 -6.76 10.37 -2.69
C VAL A 230 -5.99 9.10 -3.05
N SER A 231 -6.13 8.62 -4.29
CA SER A 231 -5.45 7.42 -4.77
C SER A 231 -4.49 7.71 -5.92
N THR A 232 -3.53 6.80 -6.11
CA THR A 232 -2.62 6.83 -7.25
C THR A 232 -3.27 6.42 -8.55
N ASN A 233 -4.50 5.89 -8.53
CA ASN A 233 -5.00 4.90 -9.51
C ASN A 233 -4.03 3.70 -9.65
N ILE A 234 -4.30 2.83 -10.63
CA ILE A 234 -3.57 1.57 -10.79
C ILE A 234 -2.19 1.84 -11.36
N LEU A 235 -1.16 1.60 -10.56
CA LEU A 235 0.23 1.59 -10.98
C LEU A 235 0.57 0.18 -11.45
N GLN A 236 1.09 0.06 -12.68
CA GLN A 236 1.50 -1.18 -13.31
C GLN A 236 3.01 -1.15 -13.57
N PHE A 237 3.69 -2.24 -13.26
CA PHE A 237 5.13 -2.41 -13.40
C PHE A 237 5.47 -3.47 -14.43
N CYS A 238 6.67 -3.36 -15.03
CA CYS A 238 7.10 -4.25 -16.10
C CYS A 238 7.33 -5.68 -15.60
N THR A 239 7.79 -5.83 -14.35
CA THR A 239 8.13 -7.12 -13.77
C THR A 239 7.55 -7.28 -12.37
N ALA A 240 7.38 -8.54 -11.94
CA ALA A 240 6.97 -8.86 -10.57
C ALA A 240 8.00 -8.36 -9.54
N ALA A 241 9.29 -8.52 -9.82
CA ALA A 241 10.37 -8.06 -8.95
C ALA A 241 10.32 -6.54 -8.74
N GLU A 242 10.12 -5.77 -9.82
CA GLU A 242 9.97 -4.32 -9.72
C GLU A 242 8.72 -3.92 -8.93
N SER A 243 7.59 -4.58 -9.18
CA SER A 243 6.36 -4.34 -8.43
C SER A 243 6.55 -4.64 -6.93
N THR A 244 7.23 -5.73 -6.58
CA THR A 244 7.50 -6.10 -5.19
C THR A 244 8.46 -5.11 -4.53
N ASP A 245 9.52 -4.71 -5.21
CA ASP A 245 10.51 -3.74 -4.72
C ASP A 245 9.89 -2.35 -4.48
N TRP A 246 8.97 -1.91 -5.34
CA TRP A 246 8.18 -0.69 -5.10
C TRP A 246 7.19 -0.84 -3.95
N LEU A 247 6.46 -1.95 -3.91
CA LEU A 247 5.53 -2.26 -2.81
C LEU A 247 6.24 -2.25 -1.45
N GLN A 248 7.38 -2.95 -1.36
CA GLN A 248 8.19 -3.02 -0.14
C GLN A 248 8.67 -1.64 0.30
N ALA A 249 9.19 -0.82 -0.63
CA ALA A 249 9.67 0.52 -0.32
C ALA A 249 8.56 1.45 0.19
N ILE A 250 7.39 1.44 -0.47
CA ILE A 250 6.23 2.26 -0.08
C ILE A 250 5.69 1.80 1.27
N SER A 251 5.45 0.49 1.46
CA SER A 251 4.95 -0.05 2.73
C SER A 251 5.91 0.20 3.90
N THR A 252 7.22 0.13 3.66
CA THR A 252 8.24 0.47 4.68
C THR A 252 8.10 1.92 5.12
N ASN A 253 8.00 2.87 4.18
CA ASN A 253 7.81 4.29 4.52
C ASN A 253 6.50 4.53 5.28
N ILE A 254 5.39 3.92 4.85
CA ILE A 254 4.09 4.00 5.54
C ILE A 254 4.21 3.51 6.98
N ASN A 255 4.81 2.34 7.18
CA ASN A 255 4.97 1.76 8.51
C ASN A 255 5.88 2.62 9.39
N ASP A 256 7.02 3.09 8.88
CA ASP A 256 7.96 3.93 9.62
C ASP A 256 7.32 5.25 10.07
N LEU A 257 6.60 5.94 9.18
CA LEU A 257 5.84 7.15 9.52
C LEU A 257 4.76 6.87 10.56
N THR A 258 4.03 5.75 10.40
CA THR A 258 3.00 5.36 11.35
C THR A 258 3.60 5.07 12.72
N GLN A 259 4.76 4.40 12.78
CA GLN A 259 5.50 4.16 14.02
C GLN A 259 6.04 5.45 14.66
N GLU A 260 6.53 6.40 13.87
CA GLU A 260 6.93 7.73 14.35
C GLU A 260 5.73 8.49 14.94
N ASN A 261 4.58 8.43 14.27
CA ASN A 261 3.35 9.03 14.77
C ASN A 261 2.88 8.39 16.09
N ILE A 262 2.91 7.06 16.20
CA ILE A 262 2.62 6.34 17.46
C ILE A 262 3.53 6.83 18.58
N LYS A 263 4.84 6.97 18.33
CA LYS A 263 5.81 7.48 19.33
C LYS A 263 5.45 8.89 19.78
N ILE A 264 5.02 9.76 18.86
CA ILE A 264 4.60 11.13 19.18
C ILE A 264 3.34 11.11 20.04
N ILE A 265 2.31 10.33 19.66
CA ILE A 265 1.07 10.21 20.41
C ILE A 265 1.34 9.67 21.82
N ASN A 266 2.13 8.61 21.94
CA ASN A 266 2.43 7.96 23.21
C ASN A 266 3.23 8.82 24.20
N LYS A 267 3.91 9.89 23.75
CA LYS A 267 4.53 10.88 24.67
C LYS A 267 3.51 11.58 25.55
N TYR A 268 2.26 11.67 25.09
CA TYR A 268 1.17 12.35 25.78
C TYR A 268 0.13 11.38 26.36
N CYS A 269 0.27 10.07 26.12
CA CYS A 269 -0.60 9.04 26.69
C CYS A 269 -0.04 8.50 28.01
N ALA A 270 -0.93 8.16 28.93
CA ALA A 270 -0.57 7.38 30.11
C ALA A 270 -0.04 6.00 29.70
N SER A 271 0.82 5.40 30.54
CA SER A 271 1.49 4.12 30.23
C SER A 271 0.53 2.96 29.97
N ASP A 272 -0.68 3.04 30.53
CA ASP A 272 -1.75 2.04 30.40
C ASP A 272 -2.70 2.27 29.21
N ASP A 273 -2.48 3.35 28.45
CA ASP A 273 -3.30 3.73 27.29
C ASP A 273 -2.43 3.99 26.04
N GLN A 274 -1.19 3.50 26.04
CA GLN A 274 -0.28 3.63 24.90
C GLN A 274 -0.71 2.73 23.74
N ILE A 275 -0.45 3.21 22.52
CA ILE A 275 -0.60 2.47 21.28
C ILE A 275 0.65 1.59 21.08
N VAL A 276 0.46 0.29 20.93
CA VAL A 276 1.54 -0.67 20.67
C VAL A 276 1.83 -0.75 19.17
N HIS A 277 0.78 -0.85 18.34
CA HIS A 277 0.87 -0.90 16.89
C HIS A 277 -0.49 -0.59 16.26
N MET A 278 -0.50 -0.04 15.04
CA MET A 278 -1.71 0.18 14.25
C MET A 278 -1.37 0.16 12.76
N GLY A 279 -2.33 -0.23 11.93
CA GLY A 279 -2.13 -0.34 10.48
C GLY A 279 -3.33 -0.92 9.74
N TRP A 280 -3.26 -0.92 8.42
CA TRP A 280 -4.30 -1.48 7.55
C TRP A 280 -4.20 -3.01 7.43
N ALA A 281 -5.35 -3.66 7.33
CA ALA A 281 -5.46 -5.06 6.92
C ALA A 281 -6.74 -5.28 6.10
N CYS A 282 -6.75 -6.30 5.24
CA CYS A 282 -7.92 -6.67 4.46
C CYS A 282 -8.72 -7.74 5.19
N GLU A 283 -9.91 -7.41 5.67
CA GLU A 283 -10.84 -8.39 6.23
C GLU A 283 -11.45 -9.24 5.11
N SER A 284 -11.45 -10.56 5.33
CA SER A 284 -12.15 -11.52 4.49
C SER A 284 -13.45 -11.94 5.18
N SER A 285 -14.58 -11.77 4.49
CA SER A 285 -15.89 -12.15 5.03
C SER A 285 -16.09 -13.66 4.95
N GLU A 286 -16.25 -14.30 6.10
CA GLU A 286 -16.69 -15.69 6.21
C GLU A 286 -18.22 -15.77 6.06
N GLY A 287 -18.73 -15.71 4.83
CA GLY A 287 -20.16 -15.96 4.59
C GLY A 287 -20.77 -15.38 3.32
N SER A 288 -20.39 -15.89 2.15
CA SER A 288 -21.22 -15.94 0.92
C SER A 288 -20.34 -16.43 -0.24
N THR A 289 -20.82 -17.43 -0.97
CA THR A 289 -20.20 -17.94 -2.21
C THR A 289 -20.44 -17.02 -3.42
N ALA A 290 -21.15 -15.90 -3.24
CA ALA A 290 -21.36 -14.89 -4.26
C ALA A 290 -20.66 -13.57 -3.87
N GLY A 291 -19.58 -13.24 -4.58
CA GLY A 291 -18.95 -11.91 -4.57
C GLY A 291 -18.32 -11.50 -3.24
N ARG A 292 -17.17 -12.07 -2.88
CA ARG A 292 -16.36 -11.55 -1.77
C ARG A 292 -15.75 -10.21 -2.20
N THR A 293 -16.14 -9.13 -1.55
CA THR A 293 -15.47 -7.84 -1.69
C THR A 293 -14.41 -7.72 -0.59
N ALA A 294 -13.18 -7.44 -0.97
CA ALA A 294 -12.10 -7.11 -0.04
C ALA A 294 -12.49 -5.87 0.80
N ALA A 295 -12.62 -6.04 2.11
CA ALA A 295 -12.98 -4.96 3.03
C ALA A 295 -11.75 -4.52 3.81
N PHE A 296 -11.22 -3.32 3.55
CA PHE A 296 -10.07 -2.83 4.28
C PHE A 296 -10.49 -2.24 5.62
N LYS A 297 -9.84 -2.69 6.70
CA LYS A 297 -10.04 -2.24 8.07
C LYS A 297 -8.73 -1.67 8.60
N PHE A 298 -8.83 -0.62 9.41
CA PHE A 298 -7.70 -0.11 10.17
C PHE A 298 -7.73 -0.72 11.56
N LEU A 299 -6.67 -1.42 11.92
CA LEU A 299 -6.56 -2.16 13.17
C LEU A 299 -5.65 -1.40 14.13
N ALA A 300 -5.94 -1.45 15.43
CA ALA A 300 -5.07 -0.84 16.45
C ALA A 300 -5.01 -1.67 17.74
N LEU A 301 -3.81 -1.77 18.30
CA LEU A 301 -3.51 -2.31 19.62
C LEU A 301 -3.23 -1.12 20.54
N ARG A 302 -4.16 -0.76 21.42
CA ARG A 302 -4.01 0.37 22.34
C ARG A 302 -4.54 0.03 23.72
N GLY A 303 -3.71 0.25 24.74
CA GLY A 303 -4.06 -0.02 26.12
C GLY A 303 -4.60 -1.46 26.30
N PRO A 304 -5.80 -1.64 26.89
CA PRO A 304 -6.40 -2.97 27.11
C PRO A 304 -7.01 -3.62 25.86
N TYR A 305 -7.10 -2.89 24.75
CA TYR A 305 -8.06 -3.19 23.70
C TYR A 305 -7.45 -3.43 22.32
N PHE A 306 -8.10 -4.32 21.58
CA PHE A 306 -7.94 -4.49 20.15
C PHE A 306 -9.10 -3.77 19.45
N TYR A 307 -8.79 -2.82 18.58
CA TYR A 307 -9.76 -2.02 17.86
C TYR A 307 -9.79 -2.37 16.37
N ILE A 308 -10.98 -2.36 15.80
CA ILE A 308 -11.22 -2.42 14.34
C ILE A 308 -11.96 -1.15 13.95
N PHE A 309 -11.40 -0.41 12.99
CA PHE A 309 -11.98 0.80 12.41
C PHE A 309 -12.20 0.64 10.91
N ARG A 310 -13.13 1.45 10.37
CA ARG A 310 -13.30 1.61 8.92
C ARG A 310 -12.27 2.56 8.32
N SER A 311 -11.88 3.57 9.09
CA SER A 311 -10.88 4.57 8.73
C SER A 311 -9.92 4.81 9.90
N PRO A 312 -8.70 5.29 9.66
CA PRO A 312 -7.74 5.45 10.73
C PRO A 312 -8.16 6.55 11.72
N PRO A 313 -7.97 6.36 13.04
CA PRO A 313 -8.32 7.38 14.03
C PRO A 313 -7.28 8.52 13.99
N ILE A 314 -7.73 9.74 13.71
CA ILE A 314 -6.89 10.95 13.56
C ILE A 314 -6.94 11.77 14.86
N SER A 315 -8.11 11.82 15.49
CA SER A 315 -8.38 12.57 16.71
C SER A 315 -8.61 11.65 17.92
N ALA A 316 -8.52 12.21 19.12
CA ALA A 316 -8.85 11.48 20.35
C ALA A 316 -10.32 11.00 20.37
N ALA A 317 -11.23 11.72 19.73
CA ALA A 317 -12.65 11.37 19.67
C ALA A 317 -12.93 10.16 18.77
N ASP A 318 -12.08 9.94 17.76
CA ASP A 318 -12.27 8.87 16.76
C ASP A 318 -12.13 7.48 17.39
N TRP A 319 -11.38 7.37 18.50
CA TRP A 319 -11.23 6.11 19.24
C TRP A 319 -12.54 5.58 19.82
N GLY A 320 -13.52 6.47 20.07
CA GLY A 320 -14.88 6.09 20.47
C GLY A 320 -15.76 5.62 19.31
N GLN A 321 -15.31 5.76 18.05
CA GLN A 321 -16.05 5.41 16.84
C GLN A 321 -15.58 4.09 16.21
N ALA A 322 -14.81 3.29 16.95
CA ALA A 322 -14.42 1.96 16.50
C ALA A 322 -15.64 1.09 16.15
N GLU A 323 -15.55 0.34 15.06
CA GLU A 323 -16.63 -0.56 14.63
C GLU A 323 -16.78 -1.73 15.60
N THR A 324 -15.66 -2.24 16.11
CA THR A 324 -15.62 -3.25 17.16
C THR A 324 -14.44 -3.02 18.09
N THR A 325 -14.59 -3.41 19.35
CA THR A 325 -13.54 -3.33 20.39
C THR A 325 -13.55 -4.61 21.21
N TYR A 326 -12.38 -5.23 21.39
CA TYR A 326 -12.21 -6.47 22.15
C TYR A 326 -11.18 -6.30 23.27
N ASN A 327 -11.39 -6.96 24.41
CA ASN A 327 -10.37 -7.06 25.46
C ASN A 327 -9.21 -7.93 24.97
N LEU A 328 -8.00 -7.39 24.92
CA LEU A 328 -6.84 -8.10 24.35
C LEU A 328 -6.60 -9.48 24.95
N TYR A 329 -6.73 -9.60 26.27
CA TYR A 329 -6.50 -10.87 26.96
C TYR A 329 -7.57 -11.93 26.65
N GLU A 330 -8.72 -11.58 26.07
CA GLU A 330 -9.79 -12.51 25.64
C GLU A 330 -9.78 -12.79 24.13
N VAL A 331 -8.76 -12.29 23.41
CA VAL A 331 -8.58 -12.51 21.97
C VAL A 331 -7.46 -13.52 21.72
N LEU A 332 -7.74 -14.53 20.89
CA LEU A 332 -6.71 -15.45 20.41
C LEU A 332 -6.27 -15.03 19.00
N PHE A 333 -5.00 -14.70 18.85
CA PHE A 333 -4.39 -14.38 17.56
C PHE A 333 -3.74 -15.63 16.95
N LYS A 334 -4.06 -15.92 15.69
CA LYS A 334 -3.54 -17.09 14.98
C LYS A 334 -3.02 -16.68 13.60
N VAL A 335 -1.72 -16.84 13.40
CA VAL A 335 -1.12 -16.74 12.06
C VAL A 335 -1.44 -18.01 11.29
N HIS A 336 -1.99 -17.88 10.08
CA HIS A 336 -2.16 -19.00 9.17
C HIS A 336 -0.89 -19.16 8.36
N LYS A 337 0.01 -20.04 8.82
CA LYS A 337 1.20 -20.40 8.05
C LYS A 337 0.79 -21.22 6.83
N LEU A 338 1.33 -20.84 5.68
CA LEU A 338 1.33 -21.64 4.46
C LEU A 338 1.82 -23.07 4.80
N TRP A 339 1.09 -24.09 4.38
CA TRP A 339 1.56 -25.48 4.46
C TRP A 339 2.75 -25.62 3.51
N MET A 340 3.96 -25.37 3.98
CA MET A 340 5.18 -25.86 3.33
C MET A 340 5.86 -26.79 4.32
N ALA A 341 6.07 -28.02 3.88
CA ALA A 341 6.63 -29.09 4.67
C ALA A 341 8.02 -28.72 5.24
N GLU A 342 8.22 -29.15 6.48
CA GLU A 342 9.48 -29.28 7.22
C GLU A 342 10.21 -27.98 7.63
N ASP A 343 10.00 -27.67 8.91
CA ASP A 343 10.97 -27.28 9.94
C ASP A 343 12.30 -26.61 9.51
N CYS A 344 12.51 -25.42 10.09
CA CYS A 344 13.78 -24.71 10.19
C CYS A 344 14.24 -23.82 9.00
N TRP A 345 13.34 -23.11 8.30
CA TRP A 345 13.77 -22.09 7.30
C TRP A 345 13.02 -20.74 7.28
N LEU A 346 12.01 -20.54 8.14
CA LEU A 346 11.14 -19.33 8.08
C LEU A 346 11.74 -18.07 8.73
N GLN A 347 12.46 -18.20 9.86
CA GLN A 347 13.08 -17.05 10.52
C GLN A 347 14.16 -16.39 9.64
N ALA A 348 14.87 -17.20 8.84
CA ALA A 348 15.91 -16.71 7.93
C ALA A 348 15.32 -16.06 6.67
N ARG A 349 14.29 -16.66 6.04
CA ARG A 349 13.69 -16.10 4.81
C ARG A 349 12.94 -14.80 5.05
N LEU A 350 12.26 -14.66 6.20
CA LEU A 350 11.59 -13.41 6.61
C LEU A 350 12.58 -12.26 6.90
N TYR A 351 13.82 -12.56 7.28
CA TYR A 351 14.87 -11.55 7.52
C TYR A 351 15.76 -11.29 6.30
N LEU A 352 15.84 -12.22 5.34
CA LEU A 352 16.80 -12.17 4.23
C LEU A 352 16.18 -11.84 2.85
N GLY A 353 14.85 -11.70 2.74
CA GLY A 353 14.21 -11.24 1.50
C GLY A 353 14.45 -12.13 0.28
N LEU A 354 14.63 -13.45 0.47
CA LEU A 354 14.93 -14.38 -0.63
C LEU A 354 13.66 -14.77 -1.37
N GLU A 355 13.47 -14.19 -2.56
CA GLU A 355 12.38 -14.43 -3.51
C GLU A 355 12.39 -15.83 -4.17
N HIS A 356 11.27 -16.08 -4.85
CA HIS A 356 10.64 -17.32 -5.32
C HIS A 356 11.41 -18.19 -6.33
N SER A 357 11.08 -19.49 -6.31
CA SER A 357 11.18 -20.41 -7.45
C SER A 357 9.87 -20.40 -8.27
N PRO A 358 9.89 -20.66 -9.61
CA PRO A 358 8.82 -20.24 -10.52
C PRO A 358 7.55 -21.11 -10.60
N GLU A 359 7.37 -22.15 -9.78
CA GLU A 359 6.35 -23.19 -10.06
C GLU A 359 5.17 -23.26 -9.08
N GLN A 360 4.87 -22.23 -8.28
CA GLN A 360 3.74 -22.28 -7.34
C GLN A 360 2.87 -21.03 -7.40
N GLN A 361 2.12 -20.92 -8.49
CA GLN A 361 1.07 -19.92 -8.67
C GLN A 361 -0.25 -20.47 -8.10
N ASP A 362 -0.34 -20.57 -6.78
CA ASP A 362 -1.62 -20.67 -6.06
C ASP A 362 -1.51 -19.90 -4.74
N ASN A 363 -1.89 -18.62 -4.82
CA ASN A 363 -2.38 -17.76 -3.74
C ASN A 363 -1.84 -18.05 -2.33
N GLU A 364 -0.57 -17.72 -2.06
CA GLU A 364 -0.02 -17.72 -0.70
C GLU A 364 -0.72 -16.64 0.13
N SER A 365 -1.80 -16.99 0.83
CA SER A 365 -2.55 -16.03 1.63
C SER A 365 -1.75 -15.66 2.89
N LEU A 366 -1.11 -14.50 2.88
CA LEU A 366 -0.50 -13.89 4.07
C LEU A 366 -1.63 -13.40 4.99
N CYS A 367 -2.11 -14.26 5.87
CA CYS A 367 -3.25 -13.95 6.72
C CYS A 367 -3.08 -14.39 8.18
N PHE A 368 -3.80 -13.69 9.04
CA PHE A 368 -4.00 -14.05 10.43
C PHE A 368 -5.49 -13.98 10.76
N SER A 369 -5.92 -14.73 11.75
CA SER A 369 -7.25 -14.62 12.32
C SER A 369 -7.17 -14.20 13.78
N ILE A 370 -8.22 -13.52 14.22
CA ILE A 370 -8.51 -13.34 15.65
C ILE A 370 -9.78 -14.12 15.97
N LEU A 371 -9.73 -14.89 17.06
CA LEU A 371 -10.90 -15.53 17.63
C LEU A 371 -11.27 -14.79 18.91
N VAL A 372 -12.55 -14.48 19.06
CA VAL A 372 -13.08 -13.74 20.20
C VAL A 372 -14.14 -14.55 20.94
N GLY A 373 -14.66 -14.02 22.04
CA GLY A 373 -15.71 -14.66 22.83
C GLY A 373 -16.92 -15.06 21.99
N HIS A 374 -17.62 -16.13 22.41
CA HIS A 374 -18.75 -16.72 21.67
C HIS A 374 -18.41 -17.31 20.29
N GLY A 375 -17.13 -17.54 19.98
CA GLY A 375 -16.69 -18.24 18.78
C GLY A 375 -16.73 -17.42 17.49
N GLN A 376 -16.89 -16.09 17.60
CA GLN A 376 -16.72 -15.20 16.45
C GLN A 376 -15.25 -15.16 16.03
N SER A 377 -15.01 -15.03 14.72
CA SER A 377 -13.69 -14.98 14.13
C SER A 377 -13.64 -13.88 13.07
N HIS A 378 -12.51 -13.17 13.01
CA HIS A 378 -12.20 -12.27 11.90
C HIS A 378 -10.90 -12.73 11.26
N THR A 379 -10.90 -12.86 9.94
CA THR A 379 -9.71 -13.27 9.17
C THR A 379 -9.22 -12.09 8.34
N PHE A 380 -7.96 -11.70 8.56
CA PHE A 380 -7.32 -10.54 7.94
C PHE A 380 -6.15 -10.97 7.04
N GLY A 381 -6.11 -10.45 5.82
CA GLY A 381 -4.98 -10.54 4.90
C GLY A 381 -4.11 -9.28 4.94
N VAL A 382 -2.81 -9.47 4.73
CA VAL A 382 -1.82 -8.39 4.59
C VAL A 382 -1.04 -8.54 3.29
N GLU A 383 -0.42 -7.47 2.82
CA GLU A 383 0.26 -7.47 1.52
C GLU A 383 1.68 -8.06 1.59
N LEU A 384 2.37 -7.90 2.73
CA LEU A 384 3.76 -8.32 2.91
C LEU A 384 3.94 -9.23 4.12
N ALA A 385 4.87 -10.18 4.00
CA ALA A 385 5.20 -11.09 5.09
C ALA A 385 5.86 -10.36 6.28
N THR A 386 6.55 -9.24 6.01
CA THR A 386 7.07 -8.34 7.05
C THR A 386 5.94 -7.76 7.89
N ASP A 387 4.81 -7.39 7.27
CA ASP A 387 3.67 -6.82 7.97
C ASP A 387 3.02 -7.87 8.87
N LEU A 388 2.88 -9.10 8.39
CA LEU A 388 2.36 -10.23 9.17
C LEU A 388 3.21 -10.48 10.42
N ALA A 389 4.54 -10.46 10.27
CA ALA A 389 5.48 -10.63 11.37
C ALA A 389 5.42 -9.47 12.37
N ILE A 390 5.23 -8.23 11.89
CA ILE A 390 5.04 -7.06 12.75
C ILE A 390 3.74 -7.21 13.56
N TRP A 391 2.64 -7.63 12.93
CA TRP A 391 1.37 -7.89 13.61
C TRP A 391 1.50 -8.96 14.69
N GLU A 392 2.11 -10.10 14.38
CA GLU A 392 2.33 -11.19 15.34
C GLU A 392 3.13 -10.71 16.55
N LYS A 393 4.28 -10.07 16.33
CA LYS A 393 5.14 -9.56 17.41
C LYS A 393 4.44 -8.48 18.24
N SER A 394 3.73 -7.57 17.57
CA SER A 394 3.03 -6.46 18.23
C SER A 394 1.86 -6.96 19.07
N PHE A 395 1.12 -7.96 18.59
CA PHE A 395 0.03 -8.58 19.33
C PHE A 395 0.55 -9.29 20.59
N GLN A 396 1.60 -10.11 20.45
CA GLN A 396 2.25 -10.78 21.59
C GLN A 396 2.73 -9.77 22.64
N ARG A 397 3.34 -8.67 22.19
CA ARG A 397 3.76 -7.56 23.05
C ARG A 397 2.58 -6.90 23.77
N ALA A 398 1.51 -6.58 23.06
CA ALA A 398 0.32 -5.94 23.63
C ALA A 398 -0.34 -6.82 24.70
N VAL A 399 -0.52 -8.12 24.40
CA VAL A 399 -1.06 -9.09 25.37
C VAL A 399 -0.16 -9.20 26.60
N PHE A 400 1.16 -9.27 26.41
CA PHE A 400 2.10 -9.32 27.53
C PHE A 400 1.98 -8.10 28.45
N LEU A 401 2.01 -6.89 27.88
CA LEU A 401 1.88 -5.65 28.64
C LEU A 401 0.55 -5.59 29.40
N GLU A 402 -0.54 -6.00 28.74
CA GLU A 402 -1.87 -6.00 29.35
C GLU A 402 -1.99 -7.01 30.50
N VAL A 403 -1.49 -8.24 30.33
CA VAL A 403 -1.49 -9.25 31.40
C VAL A 403 -0.65 -8.80 32.59
N GLN A 404 0.51 -8.17 32.34
CA GLN A 404 1.33 -7.59 33.41
C GLN A 404 0.63 -6.46 34.14
N ARG A 405 -0.18 -5.67 33.44
CA ARG A 405 -0.95 -4.57 34.01
C ARG A 405 -2.07 -5.08 34.91
N ILE A 406 -2.93 -5.98 34.41
CA ILE A 406 -4.10 -6.46 35.17
C ILE A 406 -3.74 -7.42 36.30
N ARG A 407 -2.62 -8.16 36.15
CA ARG A 407 -2.10 -9.19 37.08
C ARG A 407 -3.01 -10.39 37.35
N SER A 408 -4.33 -10.20 37.40
CA SER A 408 -5.31 -11.25 37.68
C SER A 408 -6.63 -10.96 36.97
N LYS A 409 -7.34 -12.02 36.58
CA LYS A 409 -8.68 -11.95 36.02
C LYS A 409 -9.55 -13.06 36.58
N SER A 410 -10.76 -12.72 36.99
CA SER A 410 -11.72 -13.65 37.58
C SER A 410 -12.95 -13.81 36.68
N TYR A 411 -13.44 -15.03 36.60
CA TYR A 411 -14.64 -15.43 35.88
C TYR A 411 -15.57 -16.21 36.80
N MET A 412 -16.87 -15.92 36.70
CA MET A 412 -17.90 -16.73 37.35
C MET A 412 -18.04 -18.05 36.60
N CYS A 413 -18.11 -19.16 37.33
CA CYS A 413 -18.29 -20.49 36.77
C CYS A 413 -19.14 -21.37 37.69
N SER A 414 -19.51 -22.55 37.21
CA SER A 414 -20.16 -23.56 38.04
C SER A 414 -19.44 -24.89 37.99
N SER A 415 -19.47 -25.63 39.09
CA SER A 415 -19.03 -27.03 39.13
C SER A 415 -20.01 -27.82 39.97
N GLN A 416 -20.55 -28.90 39.40
CA GLN A 416 -21.53 -29.78 40.06
C GLN A 416 -22.73 -29.01 40.65
N GLY A 417 -23.16 -27.92 40.00
CA GLY A 417 -24.27 -27.06 40.44
C GLY A 417 -23.89 -25.94 41.42
N ASN A 418 -22.67 -25.90 41.95
CA ASN A 418 -22.21 -24.83 42.84
C ASN A 418 -21.64 -23.66 42.05
N VAL A 419 -21.95 -22.43 42.45
CA VAL A 419 -21.42 -21.20 41.86
C VAL A 419 -20.06 -20.87 42.44
N LEU A 420 -19.07 -20.81 41.56
CA LEU A 420 -17.67 -20.63 41.88
C LEU A 420 -17.10 -19.39 41.18
N CYS A 421 -15.95 -18.94 41.66
CA CYS A 421 -15.15 -17.90 41.05
C CYS A 421 -13.79 -18.49 40.67
N PHE A 422 -13.55 -18.60 39.36
CA PHE A 422 -12.28 -19.06 38.80
C PHE A 422 -11.41 -17.86 38.46
N THR A 423 -10.22 -17.80 39.06
CA THR A 423 -9.27 -16.70 38.91
C THR A 423 -7.97 -17.20 38.30
N ILE A 424 -7.52 -16.49 37.29
CA ILE A 424 -6.20 -16.65 36.66
C ILE A 424 -5.35 -15.49 37.13
N ASP A 425 -4.25 -15.79 37.82
CA ASP A 425 -3.33 -14.82 38.40
C ASP A 425 -1.92 -15.06 37.85
N PHE A 426 -1.26 -13.99 37.43
CA PHE A 426 0.06 -14.05 36.78
C PHE A 426 1.16 -14.59 37.70
N GLY A 427 1.04 -14.37 39.01
CA GLY A 427 1.97 -14.85 40.04
C GLY A 427 1.58 -16.21 40.61
N LEU A 428 0.30 -16.36 40.98
CA LEU A 428 -0.23 -17.50 41.74
C LEU A 428 -0.73 -18.65 40.86
N GLY A 429 -0.99 -18.41 39.56
CA GLY A 429 -1.57 -19.38 38.64
C GLY A 429 -3.09 -19.42 38.72
N PHE A 430 -3.67 -20.61 38.82
CA PHE A 430 -5.09 -20.85 38.85
C PHE A 430 -5.60 -20.95 40.28
N THR A 431 -6.65 -20.20 40.61
CA THR A 431 -7.35 -20.29 41.90
C THR A 431 -8.84 -20.46 41.66
N CYS A 432 -9.47 -21.38 42.36
CA CYS A 432 -10.93 -21.46 42.40
C CYS A 432 -11.40 -21.24 43.82
N SER A 433 -12.42 -20.40 43.95
CA SER A 433 -13.01 -20.01 45.22
C SER A 433 -14.52 -20.11 45.16
N GLU A 434 -15.16 -20.23 46.31
CA GLU A 434 -16.61 -20.15 46.43
C GLU A 434 -17.10 -18.72 46.16
N GLY A 435 -18.13 -18.56 45.32
CA GLY A 435 -18.52 -17.26 44.77
C GLY A 435 -18.94 -16.20 45.81
N THR A 436 -19.59 -16.61 46.89
CA THR A 436 -20.10 -15.70 47.94
C THR A 436 -19.12 -15.47 49.08
N SER A 437 -18.39 -16.50 49.52
CA SER A 437 -17.49 -16.43 50.67
C SER A 437 -16.04 -16.09 50.32
N LYS A 438 -15.66 -16.19 49.03
CA LYS A 438 -14.27 -16.13 48.53
C LYS A 438 -13.32 -17.14 49.19
N THR A 439 -13.88 -18.18 49.83
CA THR A 439 -13.09 -19.27 50.39
C THR A 439 -12.40 -20.02 49.26
N ILE A 440 -11.08 -20.16 49.33
CA ILE A 440 -10.29 -20.85 48.30
C ILE A 440 -10.52 -22.35 48.42
N LEU A 441 -11.04 -22.94 47.35
CA LEU A 441 -11.27 -24.39 47.25
C LEU A 441 -10.00 -25.11 46.82
N TRP A 442 -9.28 -24.54 45.86
CA TRP A 442 -8.01 -25.08 45.38
C TRP A 442 -7.19 -24.01 44.65
N ARG A 443 -5.88 -24.24 44.58
CA ARG A 443 -4.92 -23.39 43.87
C ARG A 443 -3.82 -24.23 43.23
N TYR A 444 -3.48 -23.92 41.99
CA TYR A 444 -2.41 -24.57 41.23
C TYR A 444 -1.58 -23.55 40.45
N LYS A 445 -0.27 -23.73 40.40
CA LYS A 445 0.62 -22.93 39.56
C LYS A 445 0.46 -23.30 38.08
N PHE A 446 0.84 -22.40 37.17
CA PHE A 446 0.83 -22.68 35.72
C PHE A 446 1.60 -23.96 35.36
N SER A 447 2.76 -24.21 35.98
CA SER A 447 3.59 -25.40 35.73
C SER A 447 2.95 -26.74 36.15
N GLN A 448 1.90 -26.68 36.97
CA GLN A 448 1.15 -27.85 37.42
C GLN A 448 0.05 -28.26 36.44
N LEU A 449 -0.37 -27.40 35.51
CA LEU A 449 -1.30 -27.76 34.43
C LEU A 449 -0.60 -28.73 33.46
N LYS A 450 -1.15 -29.93 33.29
CA LYS A 450 -0.60 -31.00 32.43
C LYS A 450 -1.45 -31.27 31.20
N GLY A 451 -2.70 -30.84 31.21
CA GLY A 451 -3.58 -30.95 30.07
C GLY A 451 -4.86 -30.17 30.31
N SER A 452 -5.50 -29.81 29.22
CA SER A 452 -6.84 -29.22 29.21
C SER A 452 -7.63 -29.83 28.06
N SER A 453 -8.92 -30.00 28.25
CA SER A 453 -9.85 -30.34 27.19
C SER A 453 -11.17 -29.62 27.41
N ASP A 454 -11.88 -29.32 26.34
CA ASP A 454 -13.19 -28.69 26.38
C ASP A 454 -14.19 -29.43 25.48
N ASP A 455 -15.48 -29.14 25.68
CA ASP A 455 -16.57 -29.69 24.90
C ASP A 455 -16.96 -28.82 23.69
N GLY A 456 -16.20 -27.75 23.39
CA GLY A 456 -16.49 -26.76 22.36
C GLY A 456 -17.69 -25.87 22.67
N LYS A 457 -18.27 -25.95 23.87
CA LYS A 457 -19.50 -25.22 24.25
C LYS A 457 -19.30 -24.42 25.53
N THR A 458 -19.30 -25.09 26.67
CA THR A 458 -19.37 -24.44 27.99
C THR A 458 -18.49 -25.09 29.04
N ARG A 459 -18.07 -26.35 28.85
CA ARG A 459 -17.35 -27.12 29.85
C ARG A 459 -15.89 -27.29 29.48
N VAL A 460 -15.04 -27.15 30.50
CA VAL A 460 -13.60 -27.40 30.41
C VAL A 460 -13.16 -28.31 31.55
N LYS A 461 -12.26 -29.22 31.22
CA LYS A 461 -11.55 -30.11 32.14
C LYS A 461 -10.09 -29.68 32.18
N LEU A 462 -9.62 -29.30 33.36
CA LEU A 462 -8.23 -28.94 33.62
C LEU A 462 -7.56 -30.04 34.45
N LEU A 463 -6.43 -30.54 33.97
CA LEU A 463 -5.67 -31.61 34.60
C LEU A 463 -4.45 -31.02 35.33
N PHE A 464 -4.46 -31.05 36.66
CA PHE A 464 -3.40 -30.52 37.48
C PHE A 464 -2.60 -31.63 38.17
N LYS A 465 -1.28 -31.53 38.13
CA LYS A 465 -0.39 -32.41 38.92
C LYS A 465 -0.23 -31.85 40.33
N ASN A 466 -0.73 -32.59 41.32
CA ASN A 466 -0.55 -32.25 42.72
C ASN A 466 0.94 -32.32 43.11
N ALA A 467 1.43 -31.33 43.85
CA ALA A 467 2.85 -31.22 44.20
C ALA A 467 3.27 -32.31 45.21
N GLU A 468 2.38 -32.64 46.14
CA GLU A 468 2.59 -33.57 47.26
C GLU A 468 2.34 -35.01 46.81
N SER A 469 1.12 -35.31 46.33
CA SER A 469 0.72 -36.69 45.98
C SER A 469 1.25 -37.16 44.63
N LYS A 470 1.76 -36.24 43.79
CA LYS A 470 2.15 -36.46 42.37
C LYS A 470 1.04 -36.99 41.46
N GLN A 471 -0.19 -37.14 41.98
CA GLN A 471 -1.36 -37.58 41.22
C GLN A 471 -1.88 -36.45 40.33
N ILE A 472 -2.58 -36.83 39.25
CA ILE A 472 -3.28 -35.90 38.37
C ILE A 472 -4.71 -35.74 38.88
N GLU A 473 -5.08 -34.51 39.22
CA GLU A 473 -6.43 -34.13 39.61
C GLU A 473 -7.13 -33.45 38.43
N MET A 474 -8.33 -33.95 38.09
CA MET A 474 -9.20 -33.33 37.11
C MET A 474 -10.14 -32.34 37.80
N LYS A 475 -10.17 -31.09 37.33
CA LYS A 475 -11.15 -30.08 37.73
C LYS A 475 -12.04 -29.75 36.53
N GLU A 476 -13.33 -30.01 36.66
CA GLU A 476 -14.33 -29.72 35.64
C GLU A 476 -15.11 -28.46 36.03
N LEU A 477 -15.15 -27.50 35.11
CA LEU A 477 -15.77 -26.19 35.29
C LEU A 477 -16.66 -25.86 34.08
N GLU A 478 -17.78 -25.20 34.33
CA GLU A 478 -18.72 -24.74 33.31
C GLU A 478 -18.80 -23.21 33.31
N PHE A 479 -18.74 -22.61 32.12
CA PHE A 479 -18.71 -21.17 31.90
C PHE A 479 -19.73 -20.75 30.84
N ALA A 480 -20.33 -19.56 31.02
CA ALA A 480 -21.25 -18.98 30.02
C ALA A 480 -20.54 -18.59 28.71
N ASN A 481 -19.30 -18.12 28.80
CA ASN A 481 -18.45 -17.82 27.64
C ASN A 481 -17.11 -18.51 27.81
N LEU A 482 -17.08 -19.81 27.55
CA LEU A 482 -15.88 -20.61 27.71
C LEU A 482 -14.74 -20.13 26.80
N THR A 483 -15.04 -19.73 25.57
CA THR A 483 -14.06 -19.25 24.59
C THR A 483 -13.23 -18.08 25.13
N ALA A 484 -13.87 -17.06 25.71
CA ALA A 484 -13.16 -15.93 26.31
C ALA A 484 -12.24 -16.37 27.48
N VAL A 485 -12.70 -17.32 28.30
CA VAL A 485 -11.90 -17.86 29.41
C VAL A 485 -10.68 -18.63 28.89
N LEU A 486 -10.85 -19.47 27.87
CA LEU A 486 -9.75 -20.22 27.26
C LEU A 486 -8.72 -19.27 26.63
N HIS A 487 -9.17 -18.22 25.94
CA HIS A 487 -8.27 -17.20 25.39
C HIS A 487 -7.55 -16.43 26.50
N CYS A 488 -8.21 -16.14 27.62
CA CYS A 488 -7.59 -15.54 28.79
C CYS A 488 -6.54 -16.45 29.44
N ILE A 489 -6.81 -17.75 29.57
CA ILE A 489 -5.82 -18.73 30.03
C ILE A 489 -4.61 -18.73 29.09
N HIS A 490 -4.84 -18.76 27.78
CA HIS A 490 -3.79 -18.72 26.77
C HIS A 490 -2.94 -17.45 26.90
N SER A 491 -3.57 -16.28 26.98
CA SER A 491 -2.90 -14.98 27.15
C SER A 491 -2.00 -14.95 28.39
N PHE A 492 -2.50 -15.42 29.54
CA PHE A 492 -1.72 -15.45 30.78
C PHE A 492 -0.55 -16.44 30.72
N ILE A 493 -0.75 -17.62 30.12
CA ILE A 493 0.32 -18.60 29.93
C ILE A 493 1.37 -18.07 28.95
N ALA A 494 0.95 -17.51 27.82
CA ALA A 494 1.83 -16.92 26.82
C ALA A 494 2.67 -15.78 27.42
N ALA A 495 2.04 -14.88 28.16
CA ALA A 495 2.75 -13.81 28.87
C ALA A 495 3.72 -14.37 29.93
N LYS A 496 3.35 -15.46 30.61
CA LYS A 496 4.22 -16.10 31.59
C LYS A 496 5.45 -16.73 30.92
N VAL A 497 5.27 -17.41 29.80
CA VAL A 497 6.37 -17.96 29.00
C VAL A 497 7.26 -16.83 28.48
N ALA A 498 6.68 -15.77 27.94
CA ALA A 498 7.42 -14.60 27.45
C ALA A 498 8.23 -13.90 28.55
N SER A 499 7.73 -13.87 29.80
CA SER A 499 8.48 -13.33 30.94
C SER A 499 9.74 -14.14 31.32
N MET A 500 9.85 -15.37 30.83
CA MET A 500 11.01 -16.24 31.06
C MET A 500 12.02 -16.18 29.92
N ASP A 501 11.70 -15.50 28.81
CA ASP A 501 12.59 -15.29 27.68
C ASP A 501 13.35 -13.96 27.83
N PRO A 502 14.68 -13.99 28.08
CA PRO A 502 15.48 -12.78 28.21
C PRO A 502 15.50 -11.91 26.94
N LEU A 503 15.44 -12.52 25.75
CA LEU A 503 15.47 -11.78 24.48
C LEU A 503 14.19 -10.98 24.30
N PHE A 504 13.06 -11.59 24.62
CA PHE A 504 11.77 -10.91 24.64
C PHE A 504 11.77 -9.76 25.64
N MET A 505 12.28 -9.95 26.86
CA MET A 505 12.36 -8.91 27.89
C MET A 505 13.26 -7.73 27.50
N CYS A 506 14.43 -7.99 26.92
CA CYS A 506 15.31 -6.92 26.42
C CYS A 506 14.65 -6.09 25.31
N SER A 507 13.81 -6.71 24.47
CA SER A 507 13.10 -6.02 23.38
C SER A 507 11.96 -5.10 23.86
N GLN A 508 11.53 -5.23 25.12
CA GLN A 508 10.49 -4.38 25.72
C GLN A 508 11.05 -3.09 26.34
N SER A 509 12.34 -3.06 26.67
CA SER A 509 13.01 -1.89 27.24
C SER A 509 13.15 -0.80 26.17
N PHE A 510 12.43 0.31 26.33
CA PHE A 510 12.66 1.53 25.55
C PHE A 510 14.13 1.99 25.74
N PRO A 511 14.80 2.49 24.69
CA PRO A 511 16.08 3.17 24.84
C PRO A 511 15.81 4.51 25.55
N GLY A 512 15.88 4.52 26.87
CA GLY A 512 15.58 5.70 27.68
C GLY A 512 16.04 5.69 29.13
N ASN A 513 16.35 4.53 29.71
CA ASN A 513 16.74 4.45 31.13
C ASN A 513 18.21 4.04 31.34
N TYR A 514 19.14 4.69 30.62
CA TYR A 514 20.52 4.83 31.09
C TYR A 514 20.77 6.28 31.48
N MET A 515 20.17 6.69 32.61
CA MET A 515 20.72 7.78 33.41
C MET A 515 20.55 7.45 34.88
N ASN A 516 21.69 7.47 35.58
CA ASN A 516 21.92 7.42 37.03
C ASN A 516 21.82 6.04 37.69
N SER A 517 22.96 5.34 37.68
CA SER A 517 23.50 4.66 38.86
C SER A 517 24.96 5.06 39.02
#